data_AF-A0A1V5LNV4-F1
#
_entry.id   AF-A0A1V5LNV4-F1
#
_cell.length_a   1.000
_cell.length_b   1.000
_cell.length_c   1.000
_cell.angle_alpha   90.00
_cell.angle_beta   90.00
_cell.angle_gamma   90.00
#
_symmetry.space_group_name_H-M   'P 1'
#
loop_
_entity.id
_entity.type
_entity.pdbx_description
1 polymer ?
#
loop_
_entity_poly.entity_id
_entity_poly.type
_entity_poly.pdbx_seq_one_letter_code
_entity_poly.pdbx_strand_id
1 'polypeptide(L)'
;MNEMSLSASRSFHALEYRHGPMSTTTAETLITLLASKKGVEYELQMAADMKKLGARILLLHDSSLNCLPGEVDFDLCIPGPGGDFANALLYMPVLQLLGYYNALHCNQNPDRPNNLTAVVKLDLSAPTLSEEKSWSAVPDLHNLNPGLRTHA
;
A
#
# COMPACT_ATOMS: atom_id res chain seq x y z
N MET A 1 -2.75 -4.45 5.54
CA MET A 1 -3.05 -3.44 6.59
C MET A 1 -4.39 -2.76 6.36
N ASN A 2 -4.74 -2.39 5.12
CA ASN A 2 -5.96 -1.64 4.79
C ASN A 2 -7.25 -2.14 5.48
N GLU A 3 -7.48 -3.46 5.48
CA GLU A 3 -8.68 -4.05 6.08
C GLU A 3 -8.66 -4.03 7.62
N MET A 4 -7.54 -4.45 8.24
CA MET A 4 -7.44 -4.61 9.70
C MET A 4 -7.37 -3.27 10.44
N SER A 5 -6.62 -2.29 9.90
CA SER A 5 -6.29 -1.05 10.62
C SER A 5 -6.88 0.21 9.99
N LEU A 6 -7.64 0.09 8.89
CA LEU A 6 -8.16 1.22 8.10
C LEU A 6 -7.07 2.20 7.63
N SER A 7 -5.82 1.76 7.62
CA SER A 7 -4.68 2.55 7.16
C SER A 7 -4.51 2.40 5.66
N ALA A 8 -4.47 3.51 4.94
CA ALA A 8 -4.24 3.52 3.50
C ALA A 8 -2.93 2.77 3.17
N SER A 9 -3.06 1.61 2.53
CA SER A 9 -1.97 0.69 2.24
C SER A 9 -2.09 0.25 0.79
N ARG A 10 -0.98 0.35 0.05
CA ARG A 10 -0.89 -0.01 -1.37
C ARG A 10 0.41 -0.75 -1.61
N SER A 11 0.38 -1.76 -2.47
CA SER A 11 1.55 -2.52 -2.91
C SER A 11 1.99 -2.06 -4.29
N PHE A 12 3.29 -1.91 -4.49
CA PHE A 12 3.90 -1.55 -5.77
C PHE A 12 5.11 -2.44 -6.03
N HIS A 13 5.49 -2.60 -7.30
CA HIS A 13 6.86 -2.97 -7.61
C HIS A 13 7.77 -1.82 -7.16
N ALA A 14 8.91 -2.14 -6.54
CA ALA A 14 9.72 -1.15 -5.82
C ALA A 14 10.08 0.07 -6.68
N LEU A 15 10.52 -0.14 -7.93
CA LEU A 15 10.95 0.95 -8.80
C LEU A 15 9.78 1.75 -9.39
N GLU A 16 8.61 1.11 -9.55
CA GLU A 16 7.38 1.78 -10.04
C GLU A 16 6.86 2.84 -9.07
N TYR A 17 7.23 2.74 -7.78
CA TYR A 17 6.88 3.75 -6.79
C TYR A 17 7.39 5.15 -7.18
N ARG A 18 8.51 5.24 -7.92
CA ARG A 18 9.08 6.52 -8.39
C ARG A 18 8.27 7.18 -9.51
N HIS A 19 7.42 6.43 -10.21
CA HIS A 19 6.75 6.93 -11.42
C HIS A 19 5.44 7.68 -11.15
N GLY A 20 5.17 8.02 -9.89
CA GLY A 20 3.95 8.75 -9.51
C GLY A 20 3.61 8.58 -8.04
N PRO A 21 3.55 7.34 -7.50
CA PRO A 21 3.20 7.10 -6.10
C PRO A 21 4.03 7.92 -5.10
N MET A 22 5.32 8.13 -5.39
CA MET A 22 6.23 8.91 -4.55
C MET A 22 5.76 10.35 -4.30
N SER A 23 4.92 10.93 -5.16
CA SER A 23 4.37 12.28 -4.98
C SER A 23 3.49 12.42 -3.72
N THR A 24 2.99 11.30 -3.18
CA THR A 24 2.16 11.27 -1.97
C THR A 24 2.95 10.89 -0.71
N THR A 25 4.26 10.69 -0.83
CA THR A 25 5.14 10.32 0.28
C THR A 25 5.29 11.48 1.26
N THR A 26 5.17 11.18 2.55
CA THR A 26 5.33 12.14 3.64
C THR A 26 6.09 11.50 4.81
N ALA A 27 6.31 12.28 5.88
CA ALA A 27 6.88 11.78 7.14
C ALA A 27 6.03 10.69 7.83
N GLU A 28 4.74 10.60 7.51
CA GLU A 28 3.83 9.59 8.06
C GLU A 28 3.82 8.31 7.21
N THR A 29 4.50 8.29 6.07
CA THR A 29 4.59 7.13 5.20
C THR A 29 5.61 6.12 5.73
N LEU A 30 5.15 4.88 5.95
CA LEU A 30 6.01 3.72 6.13
C LEU A 30 6.09 2.95 4.80
N ILE A 31 7.30 2.77 4.28
CA ILE A 31 7.57 1.89 3.14
C ILE A 31 8.16 0.59 3.67
N THR A 32 7.44 -0.50 3.46
CA THR A 32 7.93 -1.85 3.74
C THR A 32 8.49 -2.46 2.47
N LEU A 33 9.82 -2.60 2.42
CA LEU A 33 10.55 -3.12 1.28
C LEU A 33 10.83 -4.61 1.48
N LEU A 34 10.33 -5.43 0.55
CA LEU A 34 10.61 -6.87 0.50
C LEU A 34 11.79 -7.08 -0.45
N ALA A 35 12.99 -7.24 0.10
CA ALA A 35 14.20 -7.28 -0.69
C ALA A 35 14.24 -8.51 -1.60
N SER A 36 14.55 -8.28 -2.88
CA SER A 36 14.82 -9.34 -3.85
C SER A 36 16.33 -9.48 -4.09
N LYS A 37 16.81 -10.72 -4.25
CA LYS A 37 18.25 -10.96 -4.41
C LYS A 37 18.86 -10.23 -5.61
N LYS A 38 18.10 -10.10 -6.70
CA LYS A 38 18.55 -9.45 -7.95
C LYS A 38 18.32 -7.93 -7.96
N GLY A 39 17.31 -7.45 -7.23
CA GLY A 39 16.89 -6.05 -7.26
C GLY A 39 17.40 -5.20 -6.12
N VAL A 40 18.02 -5.82 -5.10
CA VAL A 40 18.32 -5.16 -3.82
C VAL A 40 19.07 -3.84 -3.94
N GLU A 41 20.05 -3.72 -4.84
CA GLU A 41 20.80 -2.48 -5.03
C GLU A 41 19.88 -1.32 -5.47
N TYR A 42 18.99 -1.59 -6.43
CA TYR A 42 18.04 -0.58 -6.93
C TYR A 42 16.94 -0.28 -5.91
N GLU A 43 16.51 -1.29 -5.17
CA GLU A 43 15.53 -1.20 -4.10
C GLU A 43 16.05 -0.33 -2.94
N LEU A 44 17.31 -0.51 -2.53
CA LEU A 44 17.95 0.31 -1.50
C LEU A 44 18.20 1.75 -1.96
N GLN A 45 18.56 1.96 -3.23
CA GLN A 45 18.62 3.32 -3.78
C GLN A 45 17.24 4.00 -3.74
N MET A 46 16.18 3.27 -4.06
CA MET A 46 14.80 3.79 -3.95
C MET A 46 14.46 4.14 -2.51
N ALA A 47 14.77 3.25 -1.56
CA ALA A 47 14.59 3.51 -0.15
C ALA A 47 15.31 4.80 0.31
N ALA A 48 16.58 4.98 -0.09
CA ALA A 48 17.36 6.18 0.24
C ALA A 48 16.71 7.46 -0.30
N ASP A 49 16.17 7.43 -1.52
CA ASP A 49 15.45 8.57 -2.09
C ASP A 49 14.15 8.86 -1.32
N MET A 50 13.41 7.82 -0.92
CA MET A 50 12.18 8.00 -0.15
C MET A 50 12.43 8.53 1.26
N LYS A 51 13.56 8.17 1.88
CA LYS A 51 14.00 8.77 3.16
C LYS A 51 14.24 10.27 3.03
N LYS A 52 14.80 10.75 1.91
CA LYS A 52 14.96 12.20 1.67
C LYS A 52 13.61 12.94 1.61
N LEU A 53 12.54 12.24 1.23
CA LEU A 53 11.16 12.76 1.25
C LEU A 53 10.47 12.60 2.62
N GLY A 54 11.17 12.06 3.62
CA GLY A 54 10.70 11.89 4.99
C GLY A 54 10.12 10.51 5.31
N ALA A 55 10.01 9.60 4.34
CA ALA A 55 9.48 8.26 4.60
C ALA A 55 10.36 7.49 5.58
N ARG A 56 9.73 6.61 6.36
CA ARG A 56 10.44 5.58 7.14
C ARG A 56 10.50 4.28 6.35
N ILE A 57 11.62 3.58 6.43
CA ILE A 57 11.86 2.33 5.70
C ILE A 57 11.95 1.16 6.66
N LEU A 58 11.09 0.16 6.45
CA LEU A 58 11.22 -1.18 7.01
C LEU A 58 11.72 -2.12 5.92
N LEU A 59 12.92 -2.68 6.08
CA LEU A 59 13.50 -3.64 5.17
C LEU A 59 13.30 -5.07 5.69
N LEU A 60 12.75 -5.93 4.85
CA LEU A 60 12.77 -7.38 5.05
C LEU A 60 13.71 -8.01 4.04
N HIS A 61 14.67 -8.78 4.54
CA HIS A 61 15.68 -9.43 3.71
C HIS A 61 16.07 -10.80 4.27
N ASP A 62 16.77 -11.61 3.49
CA ASP A 62 17.39 -12.84 3.99
C ASP A 62 18.83 -12.61 4.43
N SER A 63 19.47 -13.66 4.96
CA SER A 63 20.85 -13.59 5.47
C SER A 63 21.92 -13.35 4.40
N SER A 64 21.56 -13.26 3.11
CA SER A 64 22.51 -12.93 2.05
C SER A 64 22.77 -11.42 1.91
N LEU A 65 21.88 -10.59 2.47
CA LEU A 65 22.03 -9.15 2.49
C LEU A 65 22.56 -8.68 3.84
N ASN A 66 23.56 -7.80 3.80
CA ASN A 66 24.05 -7.05 4.95
C ASN A 66 23.86 -5.56 4.65
N CYS A 67 22.93 -4.91 5.34
CA CYS A 67 22.77 -3.46 5.27
C CYS A 67 23.72 -2.75 6.23
N LEU A 68 24.18 -1.55 5.85
CA LEU A 68 24.98 -0.73 6.76
C LEU A 68 24.07 -0.07 7.80
N PRO A 69 24.54 0.11 9.05
CA PRO A 69 23.79 0.81 10.07
C PRO A 69 23.36 2.20 9.59
N GLY A 70 22.05 2.48 9.64
CA GLY A 70 21.46 3.77 9.29
C GLY A 70 20.94 3.92 7.85
N GLU A 71 21.18 2.94 6.97
CA GLU A 71 20.62 2.96 5.60
C GLU A 71 19.09 2.89 5.61
N VAL A 72 18.54 2.09 6.52
CA VAL A 72 17.09 1.91 6.73
C VAL A 72 16.74 2.17 8.19
N ASP A 73 15.47 2.45 8.48
CA ASP A 73 15.02 2.78 9.84
C ASP A 73 14.75 1.53 10.67
N PHE A 74 14.26 0.48 10.02
CA PHE A 74 14.04 -0.83 10.61
C PHE A 74 14.60 -1.90 9.68
N ASP A 75 15.51 -2.72 10.21
CA ASP A 75 16.18 -3.78 9.47
C ASP A 75 15.81 -5.15 10.05
N LEU A 76 15.20 -6.01 9.24
CA LEU A 76 14.69 -7.30 9.69
C LEU A 76 15.17 -8.44 8.76
N CYS A 77 16.23 -9.11 9.21
CA CYS A 77 16.72 -10.33 8.61
C CYS A 77 15.82 -11.52 8.99
N ILE A 78 15.25 -12.18 7.98
CA ILE A 78 14.45 -13.39 8.13
C ILE A 78 15.29 -14.59 7.67
N PRO A 79 15.83 -15.40 8.59
CA PRO A 79 16.60 -16.58 8.22
C PRO A 79 15.69 -17.62 7.57
N GLY A 80 16.20 -18.33 6.56
CA GLY A 80 15.42 -19.32 5.83
C GLY A 80 16.26 -20.08 4.80
N PRO A 81 15.63 -20.97 4.02
CA PRO A 81 16.31 -21.72 2.95
C PRO A 81 16.87 -20.82 1.83
N GLY A 82 16.50 -19.53 1.84
CA GLY A 82 16.91 -18.52 0.87
C GLY A 82 16.11 -18.58 -0.43
N GLY A 83 16.29 -17.54 -1.24
CA GLY A 83 15.64 -17.41 -2.54
C GLY A 83 14.31 -16.67 -2.49
N ASP A 84 14.08 -15.81 -3.48
CA ASP A 84 13.00 -14.82 -3.49
C ASP A 84 11.61 -15.43 -3.27
N PHE A 85 11.34 -16.62 -3.82
CA PHE A 85 10.04 -17.29 -3.65
C PHE A 85 9.80 -17.78 -2.21
N ALA A 86 10.81 -18.41 -1.58
CA ALA A 86 10.69 -18.86 -0.20
C ALA A 86 10.62 -17.65 0.74
N ASN A 87 11.42 -16.62 0.48
CA ASN A 87 11.41 -15.39 1.25
C ASN A 87 10.05 -14.68 1.19
N ALA A 88 9.39 -14.63 0.03
CA ALA A 88 8.06 -14.05 -0.09
C ALA A 88 7.04 -14.69 0.86
N LEU A 89 7.10 -16.03 1.05
CA LEU A 89 6.26 -16.74 2.02
C LEU A 89 6.68 -16.44 3.47
N LEU A 90 7.97 -16.37 3.75
CA LEU A 90 8.49 -16.09 5.09
C LEU A 90 8.25 -14.64 5.55
N TYR A 91 8.09 -13.70 4.61
CA TYR A 91 7.76 -12.31 4.92
C TYR A 91 6.28 -12.15 5.32
N MET A 92 5.39 -13.05 4.87
CA MET A 92 3.95 -12.94 5.12
C MET A 92 3.57 -12.87 6.61
N PRO A 93 4.08 -13.73 7.51
CA PRO A 93 3.81 -13.62 8.94
C PRO A 93 4.20 -12.26 9.52
N VAL A 94 5.32 -11.69 9.08
CA VAL A 94 5.75 -10.37 9.56
C VAL A 94 4.77 -9.29 9.11
N LEU A 95 4.35 -9.31 7.84
CA LEU A 95 3.37 -8.36 7.31
C LEU A 95 1.99 -8.50 7.97
N GLN A 96 1.58 -9.73 8.29
CA GLN A 96 0.36 -10.02 9.04
C GLN A 96 0.43 -9.45 10.46
N LEU A 97 1.54 -9.67 11.17
CA LEU A 97 1.77 -9.12 12.50
C LEU A 97 1.84 -7.59 12.49
N LEU A 98 2.50 -7.00 11.49
CA LEU A 98 2.53 -5.55 11.30
C LEU A 98 1.11 -4.98 11.14
N GLY A 99 0.26 -5.63 10.34
CA GLY A 99 -1.15 -5.26 10.21
C GLY A 99 -1.94 -5.40 11.50
N TYR A 100 -1.75 -6.52 12.21
CA TYR A 100 -2.41 -6.80 13.48
C TYR A 100 -2.05 -5.76 14.56
N TYR A 101 -0.76 -5.54 14.82
CA TYR A 101 -0.35 -4.57 15.84
C TYR A 101 -0.68 -3.13 15.46
N ASN A 102 -0.66 -2.79 14.17
CA ASN A 102 -1.13 -1.48 13.72
C ASN A 102 -2.64 -1.31 13.93
N ALA A 103 -3.45 -2.35 13.73
CA ALA A 103 -4.88 -2.31 14.03
C ALA A 103 -5.13 -2.04 15.52
N LEU A 104 -4.42 -2.73 16.42
CA LEU A 104 -4.50 -2.48 17.85
C LEU A 104 -4.09 -1.04 18.19
N HIS A 105 -3.01 -0.53 17.59
CA HIS A 105 -2.58 0.85 17.78
C HIS A 105 -3.63 1.87 17.31
N CYS A 106 -4.32 1.60 16.20
CA CYS A 106 -5.41 2.41 15.66
C CYS A 106 -6.77 2.17 16.35
N ASN A 107 -6.82 1.44 17.48
CA ASN A 107 -8.04 1.05 18.19
C ASN A 107 -9.08 0.34 17.30
N GLN A 108 -8.62 -0.45 16.32
CA GLN A 108 -9.46 -1.27 15.46
C GLN A 108 -9.53 -2.71 15.96
N ASN A 109 -10.62 -3.41 15.63
CA ASN A 109 -10.74 -4.84 15.90
C ASN A 109 -10.32 -5.65 14.66
N PRO A 110 -9.15 -6.31 14.65
CA PRO A 110 -8.66 -7.05 13.50
C PRO A 110 -9.54 -8.28 13.14
N ASP A 111 -10.27 -8.84 14.10
CA ASP A 111 -11.18 -9.98 13.87
C ASP A 111 -12.55 -9.55 13.32
N ARG A 112 -12.90 -8.27 13.48
CA ARG A 112 -14.17 -7.68 13.02
C ARG A 112 -13.90 -6.38 12.27
N PRO A 113 -13.24 -6.44 11.10
CA PRO A 113 -12.90 -5.25 10.34
C PRO A 113 -14.15 -4.50 9.89
N ASN A 114 -14.06 -3.18 9.86
CA ASN A 114 -15.20 -2.31 9.58
C ASN A 114 -15.74 -2.54 8.15
N ASN A 115 -17.07 -2.57 8.00
CA ASN A 115 -17.78 -2.81 6.73
C ASN A 115 -17.44 -4.13 6.01
N LEU A 116 -16.81 -5.08 6.70
CA LEU A 116 -16.41 -6.36 6.11
C LEU A 116 -17.11 -7.51 6.81
N THR A 117 -17.44 -8.53 6.01
CA THR A 117 -17.93 -9.82 6.49
C THR A 117 -16.97 -10.90 6.01
N ALA A 118 -16.82 -11.97 6.78
CA ALA A 118 -15.89 -13.05 6.43
C ALA A 118 -16.23 -13.70 5.07
N VAL A 119 -17.50 -13.68 4.68
CA VAL A 119 -17.98 -14.20 3.39
C VAL A 119 -19.02 -13.24 2.83
N VAL A 120 -18.74 -12.71 1.64
CA VAL A 120 -19.70 -11.89 0.88
C VAL A 120 -20.76 -12.80 0.27
N LYS A 121 -22.02 -12.53 0.59
CA LYS A 121 -23.18 -13.18 -0.02
C LYS A 121 -23.93 -12.16 -0.86
N LEU A 122 -24.18 -12.49 -2.13
CA LEU A 122 -24.96 -11.67 -3.03
C LEU A 122 -26.40 -12.18 -3.03
N ASP A 123 -27.35 -11.30 -2.77
CA ASP A 123 -28.76 -11.56 -3.02
C ASP A 123 -29.07 -11.17 -4.47
N LEU A 124 -29.11 -12.16 -5.36
CA LEU A 124 -29.44 -11.97 -6.77
C LEU A 124 -30.95 -11.82 -7.01
N SER A 125 -31.78 -11.99 -5.97
CA SER A 125 -33.23 -11.74 -6.03
C SER A 125 -33.60 -10.32 -5.63
N ALA A 126 -32.66 -9.57 -5.04
CA ALA A 126 -32.84 -8.17 -4.74
C ALA A 126 -32.99 -7.36 -6.04
N PRO A 127 -33.95 -6.41 -6.11
CA PRO A 127 -34.08 -5.54 -7.25
C PRO A 127 -32.78 -4.75 -7.44
N THR A 128 -32.19 -4.82 -8.63
CA THR A 128 -31.11 -3.91 -9.02
C THR A 128 -31.62 -2.49 -8.92
N LEU A 129 -30.81 -1.59 -8.35
CA LEU A 129 -31.08 -0.15 -8.37
C LEU A 129 -31.09 0.32 -9.84
N SER A 130 -32.23 0.21 -10.50
CA SER A 130 -32.50 0.83 -11.79
C SER A 130 -32.87 2.30 -11.54
N GLU A 131 -31.88 3.09 -11.16
CA GLU A 131 -31.97 4.54 -11.30
C GLU A 131 -30.79 5.00 -12.13
N GLU A 132 -30.96 4.97 -13.46
CA GLU A 132 -30.31 5.98 -14.30
C GLU A 132 -30.86 7.34 -13.86
N LYS A 133 -30.30 7.92 -12.79
CA LYS A 133 -30.41 9.36 -12.61
C LYS A 133 -29.69 9.99 -13.79
N SER A 134 -30.47 10.48 -14.75
CA SER A 134 -29.97 11.26 -15.87
C SER A 134 -29.06 12.35 -15.30
N TRP A 135 -27.85 12.47 -15.85
CA TRP A 135 -26.85 13.47 -15.45
C TRP A 135 -27.41 14.91 -15.45
N SER A 136 -28.49 15.15 -16.21
CA SER A 136 -29.24 16.40 -16.28
C SER A 136 -30.06 16.74 -15.02
N ALA A 137 -30.27 15.79 -14.10
CA ALA A 137 -31.10 15.97 -12.91
C ALA A 137 -30.32 16.39 -11.66
N VAL A 138 -29.00 16.56 -11.77
CA VAL A 138 -28.15 17.07 -10.67
C VAL A 138 -28.05 18.59 -10.84
N PRO A 139 -28.66 19.37 -9.92
CA PRO A 139 -28.55 20.83 -9.97
C PRO A 139 -27.07 21.26 -9.89
N ASP A 140 -26.72 22.35 -10.60
CA ASP A 140 -25.41 23.02 -10.57
C ASP A 140 -24.21 22.39 -11.31
N LEU A 141 -24.40 21.33 -12.09
CA LEU A 141 -23.33 20.78 -12.95
C LEU A 141 -22.95 21.64 -14.17
N HIS A 142 -23.78 22.63 -14.53
CA HIS A 142 -23.52 23.51 -15.67
C HIS A 142 -22.30 24.44 -15.49
N ASN A 143 -21.75 24.56 -14.28
CA ASN A 143 -20.65 25.49 -13.97
C ASN A 143 -19.24 24.87 -14.01
N LEU A 144 -19.09 23.59 -14.37
CA LEU A 144 -17.77 22.91 -14.39
C LEU A 144 -17.13 22.78 -15.78
N ASN A 145 -17.68 23.40 -16.83
CA ASN A 145 -17.06 23.38 -18.16
C ASN A 145 -16.56 24.78 -18.62
N PRO A 146 -15.47 25.32 -18.05
CA PRO A 146 -14.85 26.51 -18.57
C PRO A 146 -13.94 26.15 -19.77
N GLY A 147 -14.49 26.24 -20.97
CA GLY A 147 -13.69 26.58 -22.16
C GLY A 147 -13.37 25.47 -23.16
N LEU A 148 -14.38 24.97 -23.87
CA LEU A 148 -14.20 24.67 -25.30
C LEU A 148 -14.35 25.99 -26.07
N ARG A 149 -13.23 26.73 -26.23
CA ARG A 149 -13.14 27.79 -27.24
C ARG A 149 -12.98 27.11 -28.60
N THR A 150 -14.08 27.02 -29.33
CA THR A 150 -14.05 26.77 -30.78
C THR A 150 -13.46 28.00 -31.46
N HIS A 151 -12.24 27.88 -31.98
CA HIS A 151 -11.72 28.86 -32.94
C HIS A 151 -12.44 28.65 -34.27
N ALA A 152 -12.87 29.78 -34.85
CA ALA A 152 -13.37 29.91 -36.21
C ALA A 152 -12.25 29.69 -37.25
#